data_AF-A0A6C0DIM7-F1
#
_entry.id   AF-A0A6C0DIM7-F1
#
_cell.length_a   1.000
_cell.length_b   1.000
_cell.length_c   1.000
_cell.angle_alpha   90.00
_cell.angle_beta   90.00
_cell.angle_gamma   90.00
#
_symmetry.space_group_name_H-M   'P 1'
#
loop_
_entity.id
_entity.type
_entity.pdbx_description
1 polymer ?
#
loop_
_entity_poly.entity_id
_entity_poly.type
_entity_poly.pdbx_seq_one_letter_code
_entity_poly.pdbx_strand_id
1 'polypeptide(L)'
;MNKTLIGKNNTLFLGNDSSSELNIHCNNLNLVKDENLLKYSFDNCFIFVYPDKSFIYKHLLPSNYESKFRPSLEIYKKKFGDKLFDLYELLKNEEDVYYKTDSHINLKGNYIVYKFFIDVINSRLNLNIPHKNLILDVKNCELNSLLCGIGDLTWPTNLGDQKLEDANDNFYFNDEITWFYCFYLIKNDSEIRFLDYNLSDKTENLIGQTVFWSIVSEHILYKKNTDKIPLKIIFFYDSFLLASLPLYFDLFNECYFIKNIYSNDIINLIKPDFVFEFRIERFLH
;
A
#
# COMPACT_ATOMS: atom_id res chain seq x y z
N MET A 1 3.52 23.68 9.24
CA MET A 1 4.85 23.09 8.96
C MET A 1 4.71 22.27 7.70
N ASN A 2 5.56 22.47 6.70
CA ASN A 2 5.45 21.78 5.41
C ASN A 2 5.76 20.30 5.60
N LYS A 3 4.95 19.42 5.01
CA LYS A 3 5.21 17.97 5.06
C LYS A 3 6.23 17.55 4.01
N THR A 4 6.36 18.30 2.91
CA THR A 4 7.25 17.95 1.81
C THR A 4 8.68 18.43 2.07
N LEU A 5 9.64 17.53 1.91
CA LEU A 5 11.08 17.79 1.85
C LEU A 5 11.56 17.67 0.40
N ILE A 6 12.20 18.71 -0.13
CA ILE A 6 12.81 18.67 -1.46
C ILE A 6 14.21 18.04 -1.35
N GLY A 7 14.40 16.90 -2.01
CA GLY A 7 15.69 16.25 -2.18
C GLY A 7 16.42 16.70 -3.44
N LYS A 8 17.52 16.00 -3.74
CA LYS A 8 18.28 16.18 -4.98
C LYS A 8 17.40 15.83 -6.20
N ASN A 9 17.71 16.44 -7.34
CA ASN A 9 17.01 16.22 -8.61
C ASN A 9 15.48 16.41 -8.52
N ASN A 10 15.02 17.31 -7.65
CA ASN A 10 13.60 17.58 -7.40
C ASN A 10 12.79 16.34 -6.93
N THR A 11 13.44 15.32 -6.36
CA THR A 11 12.74 14.19 -5.73
C THR A 11 12.16 14.63 -4.39
N LEU A 12 10.86 14.41 -4.20
CA LEU A 12 10.15 14.85 -2.99
C LEU A 12 10.08 13.73 -1.97
N PHE A 13 10.26 14.08 -0.70
CA PHE A 13 10.18 13.16 0.42
C PHE A 13 9.16 13.64 1.43
N LEU A 14 8.65 12.70 2.22
CA LEU A 14 7.84 13.01 3.38
C LEU A 14 8.77 13.46 4.52
N GLY A 15 8.82 14.77 4.75
CA GLY A 15 9.71 15.44 5.69
C GLY A 15 9.19 15.50 7.12
N ASN A 16 7.93 15.94 7.28
CA ASN A 16 7.28 16.15 8.57
C ASN A 16 5.90 15.48 8.55
N ASP A 17 5.87 14.18 8.81
CA ASP A 17 4.62 13.45 8.99
C ASP A 17 4.32 13.13 10.45
N SER A 18 3.10 12.64 10.70
CA SER A 18 2.67 12.22 12.03
C SER A 18 3.53 11.07 12.58
N SER A 19 4.15 10.29 11.70
CA SER A 19 5.01 9.16 12.04
C SER A 19 6.45 9.57 12.37
N SER A 20 6.87 10.79 12.01
CA SER A 20 8.27 11.25 12.15
C SER A 20 9.27 10.31 11.47
N GLU A 21 8.92 9.79 10.28
CA GLU A 21 9.64 8.74 9.55
C GLU A 21 11.14 9.04 9.38
N LEU A 22 11.49 10.17 8.78
CA LEU A 22 12.89 10.56 8.58
C LEU A 22 13.66 10.68 9.91
N ASN A 23 13.01 11.21 10.94
CA ASN A 23 13.63 11.36 12.26
C ASN A 23 13.95 10.00 12.87
N ILE A 24 13.03 9.03 12.74
CA ILE A 24 13.24 7.64 13.18
C ILE A 24 14.46 7.04 12.48
N HIS A 25 14.52 7.13 11.15
CA HIS A 25 15.60 6.50 10.38
C HIS A 25 16.96 7.17 10.55
N CYS A 26 16.99 8.48 10.77
CA CYS A 26 18.23 9.24 10.97
C CYS A 26 18.77 9.09 12.40
N ASN A 27 17.89 9.01 13.41
CA ASN A 27 18.27 9.04 14.82
C ASN A 27 18.08 7.71 15.56
N ASN A 28 17.77 6.62 14.83
CA ASN A 28 17.55 5.28 15.40
C ASN A 28 16.48 5.26 16.51
N LEU A 29 15.38 5.98 16.31
CA LEU A 29 14.32 6.08 17.32
C LEU A 29 13.42 4.85 17.25
N ASN A 30 13.40 4.05 18.30
CA ASN A 30 12.43 2.97 18.43
C ASN A 30 11.14 3.50 19.07
N LEU A 31 10.05 3.46 18.32
CA LEU A 31 8.73 3.88 18.77
C LEU A 31 7.73 2.73 18.91
N VAL A 32 8.13 1.49 18.59
CA VAL A 32 7.24 0.32 18.69
C VAL A 32 6.93 0.04 20.15
N LYS A 33 5.63 -0.05 20.47
CA LYS A 33 5.14 -0.47 21.78
C LYS A 33 4.72 -1.94 21.76
N ASP A 34 4.98 -2.67 22.85
CA ASP A 34 4.63 -4.09 22.95
C ASP A 34 3.12 -4.35 22.72
N GLU A 35 2.25 -3.45 23.16
CA GLU A 35 0.80 -3.52 22.95
C GLU A 35 0.41 -3.62 21.47
N ASN A 36 1.14 -2.93 20.57
CA ASN A 36 0.92 -2.97 19.13
C ASN A 36 1.21 -4.35 18.54
N LEU A 37 2.11 -5.09 19.18
CA LEU A 37 2.45 -6.44 18.79
C LEU A 37 1.47 -7.44 19.40
N LEU A 38 1.03 -7.28 20.65
CA LEU A 38 0.17 -8.24 21.35
C LEU A 38 -1.16 -8.53 20.64
N LYS A 39 -1.66 -7.59 19.82
CA LYS A 39 -2.87 -7.81 19.02
C LYS A 39 -2.74 -8.93 17.98
N TYR A 40 -1.55 -9.27 17.51
CA TYR A 40 -1.39 -10.31 16.49
C TYR A 40 -1.54 -11.70 17.11
N SER A 41 -2.75 -12.26 17.06
CA SER A 41 -3.07 -13.59 17.62
C SER A 41 -3.53 -14.61 16.60
N PHE A 42 -3.71 -14.22 15.32
CA PHE A 42 -4.10 -15.14 14.26
C PHE A 42 -2.86 -15.75 13.59
N ASP A 43 -2.74 -17.07 13.64
CA ASP A 43 -1.53 -17.78 13.21
C ASP A 43 -1.29 -17.68 11.70
N ASN A 44 -2.34 -17.69 10.89
CA ASN A 44 -2.26 -17.67 9.44
C ASN A 44 -2.17 -16.24 8.87
N CYS A 45 -1.35 -15.40 9.51
CA CYS A 45 -1.12 -14.01 9.12
C CYS A 45 0.29 -13.83 8.54
N PHE A 46 0.37 -13.28 7.33
CA PHE A 46 1.62 -12.88 6.68
C PHE A 46 1.65 -11.37 6.48
N ILE A 47 2.81 -10.75 6.74
CA ILE A 47 2.97 -9.29 6.77
C ILE A 47 3.99 -8.89 5.70
N PHE A 48 3.59 -8.01 4.79
CA PHE A 48 4.41 -7.45 3.72
C PHE A 48 4.65 -5.98 4.04
N VAL A 49 5.91 -5.65 4.35
CA VAL A 49 6.29 -4.31 4.78
C VAL A 49 6.97 -3.57 3.64
N TYR A 50 6.30 -2.54 3.11
CA TYR A 50 6.92 -1.60 2.16
C TYR A 50 7.99 -0.77 2.88
N PRO A 51 9.15 -0.53 2.25
CA PRO A 51 10.14 0.39 2.77
C PRO A 51 9.71 1.84 2.62
N ASP A 52 10.17 2.73 3.48
CA ASP A 52 10.00 4.16 3.26
C ASP A 52 10.82 4.63 2.05
N LYS A 53 10.24 5.54 1.26
CA LYS A 53 10.86 6.12 0.07
C LYS A 53 12.23 6.73 0.39
N SER A 54 12.36 7.34 1.56
CA SER A 54 13.61 7.93 2.05
C SER A 54 14.73 6.91 2.22
N PHE A 55 14.39 5.64 2.45
CA PHE A 55 15.35 4.57 2.66
C PHE A 55 15.78 3.94 1.32
N ILE A 56 14.84 3.75 0.39
CA ILE A 56 15.11 3.30 -0.99
C ILE A 56 15.96 4.34 -1.74
N TYR A 57 15.55 5.61 -1.70
CA TYR A 57 16.24 6.70 -2.40
C TYR A 57 17.08 7.58 -1.48
N LYS A 58 17.70 6.98 -0.45
CA LYS A 58 18.53 7.72 0.52
C LYS A 58 19.65 8.56 -0.11
N HIS A 59 20.15 8.16 -1.28
CA HIS A 59 21.18 8.90 -2.02
C HIS A 59 20.67 10.24 -2.58
N LEU A 60 19.35 10.38 -2.78
CA LEU A 60 18.68 11.60 -3.23
C LEU A 60 18.23 12.50 -2.08
N LEU A 61 18.37 12.07 -0.82
CA LEU A 61 18.12 12.96 0.32
C LEU A 61 19.13 14.12 0.36
N PRO A 62 18.76 15.28 0.93
CA PRO A 62 19.71 16.36 1.20
C PRO A 62 20.85 15.87 2.10
N SER A 63 22.04 16.47 1.98
CA SER A 63 23.28 15.99 2.63
C SER A 63 23.24 15.99 4.16
N ASN A 64 22.32 16.74 4.78
CA ASN A 64 22.12 16.77 6.22
C ASN A 64 21.21 15.64 6.74
N TYR A 65 20.65 14.81 5.86
CA TYR A 65 19.86 13.63 6.23
C TYR A 65 20.64 12.35 5.90
N GLU A 66 20.67 11.43 6.85
CA GLU A 66 21.34 10.15 6.68
C GLU A 66 20.44 9.02 7.22
N SER A 67 19.59 8.48 6.35
CA SER A 67 18.67 7.40 6.67
C SER A 67 19.43 6.07 6.80
N LYS A 68 19.62 5.58 8.04
CA LYS A 68 20.48 4.43 8.37
C LYS A 68 19.77 3.25 8.97
N PHE A 69 18.75 3.52 9.79
CA PHE A 69 18.19 2.52 10.71
C PHE A 69 16.74 2.23 10.38
N ARG A 70 16.31 0.99 10.61
CA ARG A 70 14.93 0.51 10.41
C ARG A 70 14.40 -0.16 11.69
N PRO A 71 14.40 0.56 12.83
CA PRO A 71 14.26 -0.05 14.15
C PRO A 71 12.93 -0.80 14.33
N SER A 72 11.83 -0.23 13.84
CA SER A 72 10.51 -0.86 13.95
C SER A 72 10.43 -2.17 13.17
N LEU A 73 10.99 -2.20 11.96
CA LEU A 73 11.05 -3.42 11.16
C LEU A 73 11.86 -4.52 11.86
N GLU A 74 13.00 -4.19 12.45
CA GLU A 74 13.84 -5.19 13.12
C GLU A 74 13.13 -5.84 14.32
N ILE A 75 12.29 -5.09 15.03
CA ILE A 75 11.45 -5.63 16.11
C ILE A 75 10.37 -6.55 15.54
N TYR A 76 9.70 -6.12 14.48
CA TYR A 76 8.70 -6.94 13.81
C TYR A 76 9.30 -8.23 13.23
N LYS A 77 10.49 -8.18 12.61
CA LYS A 77 11.22 -9.37 12.13
C LYS A 77 11.50 -10.36 13.25
N LYS A 78 11.96 -9.88 14.42
CA LYS A 78 12.21 -10.74 15.58
C LYS A 78 10.94 -11.44 16.07
N LYS A 79 9.79 -10.75 16.01
CA LYS A 79 8.51 -11.32 16.45
C LYS A 79 7.91 -12.30 15.45
N PHE A 80 7.84 -11.91 14.18
CA PHE A 80 7.08 -12.63 13.16
C PHE A 80 7.93 -13.61 12.36
N GLY A 81 9.25 -13.52 12.45
CA GLY A 81 10.17 -14.42 11.78
C GLY A 81 9.88 -14.53 10.29
N ASP A 82 9.58 -15.75 9.85
CA ASP A 82 9.37 -16.10 8.46
C ASP A 82 7.98 -15.72 7.90
N LYS A 83 7.11 -15.16 8.75
CA LYS A 83 5.80 -14.60 8.36
C LYS A 83 5.88 -13.14 7.94
N LEU A 84 7.01 -12.47 8.15
CA LEU A 84 7.23 -11.09 7.72
C LEU A 84 8.16 -11.03 6.51
N PHE A 85 7.72 -10.28 5.50
CA PHE A 85 8.45 -10.04 4.27
C PHE A 85 8.88 -8.58 4.20
N ASP A 86 10.18 -8.35 4.23
CA ASP A 86 10.80 -7.04 4.06
C ASP A 86 10.92 -6.70 2.57
N LEU A 87 10.01 -5.87 2.06
CA LEU A 87 9.98 -5.52 0.64
C LEU A 87 11.14 -4.61 0.22
N TYR A 88 11.96 -4.09 1.16
CA TYR A 88 13.20 -3.40 0.81
C TYR A 88 14.16 -4.31 0.03
N GLU A 89 14.32 -5.56 0.47
CA GLU A 89 15.25 -6.48 -0.16
C GLU A 89 14.89 -6.77 -1.62
N LEU A 90 13.58 -6.75 -1.91
CA LEU A 90 13.02 -6.87 -3.24
C LEU A 90 13.22 -5.61 -4.09
N LEU A 91 13.04 -4.43 -3.51
CA LEU A 91 12.93 -3.16 -4.25
C LEU A 91 14.24 -2.35 -4.31
N LYS A 92 15.23 -2.62 -3.46
CA LYS A 92 16.41 -1.75 -3.28
C LYS A 92 17.31 -1.58 -4.50
N ASN A 93 17.27 -2.52 -5.44
CA ASN A 93 18.05 -2.49 -6.68
C ASN A 93 17.20 -2.12 -7.89
N GLU A 94 15.91 -1.88 -7.68
CA GLU A 94 14.98 -1.52 -8.75
C GLU A 94 14.96 0.00 -8.93
N GLU A 95 15.11 0.43 -10.17
CA GLU A 95 15.04 1.85 -10.50
C GLU A 95 13.57 2.29 -10.64
N ASP A 96 13.28 3.51 -10.22
CA ASP A 96 12.00 4.18 -10.49
C ASP A 96 10.77 3.36 -10.03
N VAL A 97 10.81 2.86 -8.79
CA VAL A 97 9.71 2.11 -8.14
C VAL A 97 8.83 2.95 -7.23
N TYR A 98 9.27 4.16 -6.85
CA TYR A 98 8.42 5.19 -6.23
C TYR A 98 8.30 6.36 -7.18
N TYR A 99 7.13 7.00 -7.17
CA TYR A 99 6.93 8.30 -7.79
C TYR A 99 7.96 9.30 -7.26
N LYS A 100 8.49 10.16 -8.11
CA LYS A 100 9.36 11.28 -7.73
C LYS A 100 8.64 12.31 -6.86
N THR A 101 7.39 12.65 -7.14
CA THR A 101 6.64 13.77 -6.55
C THR A 101 5.47 13.36 -5.65
N ASP A 102 5.34 12.06 -5.37
CA ASP A 102 4.39 11.48 -4.42
C ASP A 102 5.11 10.64 -3.35
N SER A 103 4.46 10.42 -2.20
CA SER A 103 4.99 9.67 -1.07
C SER A 103 4.87 8.14 -1.19
N HIS A 104 4.11 7.66 -2.18
CA HIS A 104 3.79 6.24 -2.42
C HIS A 104 4.69 5.61 -3.49
N ILE A 105 4.69 4.28 -3.46
CA ILE A 105 5.21 3.43 -4.51
C ILE A 105 4.36 3.59 -5.80
N ASN A 106 4.99 3.50 -6.97
CA ASN A 106 4.29 3.56 -8.25
C ASN A 106 3.78 2.17 -8.70
N LEU A 107 3.03 2.10 -9.81
CA LEU A 107 2.48 0.82 -10.30
C LEU A 107 3.58 -0.18 -10.68
N LYS A 108 4.73 0.28 -11.19
CA LYS A 108 5.88 -0.60 -11.48
C LYS A 108 6.38 -1.29 -10.22
N GLY A 109 6.63 -0.52 -9.15
CA GLY A 109 7.03 -1.07 -7.86
C GLY A 109 5.98 -2.03 -7.29
N ASN A 110 4.71 -1.64 -7.32
CA ASN A 110 3.62 -2.50 -6.85
C ASN A 110 3.47 -3.79 -7.68
N TYR A 111 3.74 -3.76 -8.99
CA TYR A 111 3.69 -4.95 -9.82
C TYR A 111 4.81 -5.94 -9.47
N ILE A 112 6.00 -5.44 -9.12
CA ILE A 112 7.09 -6.27 -8.59
C ILE A 112 6.66 -6.92 -7.27
N VAL A 113 6.08 -6.14 -6.36
CA VAL A 113 5.54 -6.65 -5.08
C VAL A 113 4.44 -7.69 -5.30
N TYR A 114 3.54 -7.47 -6.26
CA TYR A 114 2.49 -8.42 -6.61
C TYR A 114 3.07 -9.77 -7.07
N LYS A 115 4.04 -9.78 -8.00
CA LYS A 115 4.67 -11.03 -8.45
C LYS A 115 5.33 -11.76 -7.29
N PHE A 116 6.09 -11.03 -6.46
CA PHE A 116 6.70 -11.59 -5.27
C PHE A 116 5.66 -12.16 -4.29
N PHE A 117 4.54 -11.46 -4.09
CA PHE A 117 3.43 -11.95 -3.28
C PHE A 117 2.89 -13.28 -3.82
N ILE A 118 2.65 -13.40 -5.13
CA ILE A 118 2.20 -14.63 -5.78
C ILE A 118 3.19 -15.78 -5.56
N ASP A 119 4.50 -15.53 -5.75
CA ASP A 119 5.55 -16.52 -5.48
C ASP A 119 5.52 -17.00 -4.02
N VAL A 120 5.40 -16.07 -3.07
CA VAL A 120 5.32 -16.36 -1.65
C VAL A 120 4.10 -17.23 -1.33
N ILE A 121 2.91 -16.85 -1.78
CA ILE A 121 1.69 -17.60 -1.43
C ILE A 121 1.64 -18.96 -2.15
N ASN A 122 2.16 -19.08 -3.37
CA ASN A 122 2.29 -20.36 -4.05
C ASN A 122 3.19 -21.31 -3.25
N SER A 123 4.32 -20.81 -2.76
CA SER A 123 5.24 -21.59 -1.94
C SER A 123 4.66 -21.93 -0.56
N ARG A 124 4.13 -20.94 0.16
CA ARG A 124 3.70 -21.10 1.56
C ARG A 124 2.39 -21.87 1.70
N LEU A 125 1.50 -21.74 0.73
CA LEU A 125 0.16 -22.31 0.76
C LEU A 125 0.00 -23.49 -0.20
N ASN A 126 1.08 -23.89 -0.89
CA ASN A 126 1.08 -24.94 -1.91
C ASN A 126 0.00 -24.71 -2.99
N LEU A 127 0.00 -23.50 -3.54
CA LEU A 127 -0.91 -23.06 -4.59
C LEU A 127 -0.20 -22.99 -5.95
N ASN A 128 -0.99 -22.86 -7.02
CA ASN A 128 -0.49 -22.69 -8.38
C ASN A 128 -1.19 -21.52 -9.07
N ILE A 129 -1.12 -20.34 -8.45
CA ILE A 129 -1.63 -19.10 -9.01
C ILE A 129 -0.66 -18.62 -10.09
N PRO A 130 -1.08 -18.45 -11.35
CA PRO A 130 -0.22 -17.88 -12.37
C PRO A 130 -0.02 -16.38 -12.13
N HIS A 131 1.17 -15.89 -12.46
CA HIS A 131 1.41 -14.46 -12.53
C HIS A 131 0.54 -13.81 -13.62
N LYS A 132 -0.16 -12.73 -13.28
CA LYS A 132 -0.70 -11.83 -14.30
C LYS A 132 0.47 -11.14 -15.01
N ASN A 133 0.60 -11.33 -16.31
CA ASN A 133 1.59 -10.66 -17.13
C ASN A 133 1.04 -9.29 -17.53
N LEU A 134 1.74 -8.22 -17.13
CA LEU A 134 1.35 -6.85 -17.48
C LEU A 134 2.46 -6.20 -18.29
N ILE A 135 2.05 -5.48 -19.33
CA ILE A 135 2.91 -4.54 -20.04
C ILE A 135 2.56 -3.16 -19.49
N LEU A 136 3.53 -2.53 -18.80
CA LEU A 136 3.35 -1.21 -18.24
C LEU A 136 3.77 -0.16 -19.25
N ASP A 137 2.86 0.75 -19.57
CA ASP A 137 3.17 1.97 -20.30
C ASP A 137 3.62 3.06 -19.34
N VAL A 138 4.39 4.02 -19.85
CA VAL A 138 4.92 5.15 -19.08
C VAL A 138 4.59 6.46 -19.76
N LYS A 139 4.10 7.41 -18.98
CA LYS A 139 3.90 8.79 -19.39
C LYS A 139 4.59 9.73 -18.42
N ASN A 140 5.33 10.70 -18.93
CA ASN A 140 5.89 11.77 -18.10
C ASN A 140 4.87 12.91 -17.97
N CYS A 141 4.44 13.24 -16.75
CA CYS A 141 3.47 14.29 -16.47
C CYS A 141 3.44 14.70 -14.99
N GLU A 142 2.78 15.82 -14.68
CA GLU A 142 2.43 16.18 -13.31
C GLU A 142 1.33 15.25 -12.76
N LEU A 143 1.62 14.52 -11.69
CA LEU A 143 0.72 13.49 -11.15
C LEU A 143 -0.66 14.04 -10.71
N ASN A 144 -0.72 15.25 -10.15
CA ASN A 144 -1.98 15.88 -9.74
C ASN A 144 -2.95 16.10 -10.91
N SER A 145 -2.43 16.26 -12.13
CA SER A 145 -3.26 16.48 -13.33
C SER A 145 -4.06 15.25 -13.73
N LEU A 146 -3.69 14.07 -13.22
CA LEU A 146 -4.33 12.79 -13.54
C LEU A 146 -5.58 12.53 -12.72
N LEU A 147 -5.81 13.27 -11.63
CA LEU A 147 -6.94 13.08 -10.71
C LEU A 147 -7.03 11.67 -10.09
N CYS A 148 -5.92 10.92 -10.10
CA CYS A 148 -5.81 9.57 -9.52
C CYS A 148 -5.56 9.56 -8.00
N GLY A 149 -5.60 10.73 -7.34
CA GLY A 149 -5.28 10.87 -5.91
C GLY A 149 -3.81 10.56 -5.57
N ILE A 150 -2.92 10.92 -6.50
CA ILE A 150 -1.45 10.83 -6.41
C ILE A 150 -0.85 12.23 -6.66
N GLY A 151 0.43 12.40 -6.38
CA GLY A 151 1.12 13.69 -6.33
C GLY A 151 1.01 14.39 -4.98
N ASP A 152 0.75 13.65 -3.89
CA ASP A 152 0.42 14.22 -2.58
C ASP A 152 1.44 15.22 -2.05
N LEU A 153 2.73 15.02 -2.30
CA LEU A 153 3.81 15.93 -1.86
C LEU A 153 3.85 17.26 -2.62
N THR A 154 3.11 17.39 -3.72
CA THR A 154 2.95 18.65 -4.46
C THR A 154 1.69 19.42 -4.09
N TRP A 155 0.80 18.84 -3.26
CA TRP A 155 -0.41 19.53 -2.81
C TRP A 155 -0.07 20.77 -1.98
N PRO A 156 -0.82 21.87 -2.10
CA PRO A 156 -0.54 23.10 -1.35
C PRO A 156 -0.42 22.89 0.16
N THR A 157 -1.22 21.97 0.72
CA THR A 157 -1.22 21.63 2.15
C THR A 157 0.06 20.92 2.61
N ASN A 158 0.75 20.21 1.72
CA ASN A 158 1.97 19.47 2.02
C ASN A 158 3.22 20.25 1.61
N LEU A 159 3.19 20.87 0.42
CA LEU A 159 4.30 21.63 -0.16
C LEU A 159 4.51 22.98 0.55
N GLY A 160 3.42 23.66 0.94
CA GLY A 160 3.45 25.02 1.45
C GLY A 160 3.93 26.01 0.39
N ASP A 161 4.75 26.98 0.81
CA ASP A 161 5.28 28.04 -0.08
C ASP A 161 6.53 27.62 -0.88
N GLN A 162 6.93 26.34 -0.83
CA GLN A 162 8.08 25.84 -1.57
C GLN A 162 7.82 25.87 -3.07
N LYS A 163 8.83 26.26 -3.86
CA LYS A 163 8.77 26.26 -5.32
C LYS A 163 9.50 25.03 -5.86
N LEU A 164 8.85 24.31 -6.77
CA LEU A 164 9.45 23.19 -7.49
C LEU A 164 9.96 23.70 -8.83
N GLU A 165 11.18 23.30 -9.21
CA GLU A 165 11.71 23.56 -10.56
C GLU A 165 11.07 22.63 -11.59
N ASP A 166 10.74 21.41 -11.17
CA ASP A 166 10.11 20.39 -11.99
C ASP A 166 9.19 19.50 -11.14
N ALA A 167 7.91 19.47 -11.50
CA ALA A 167 6.87 18.66 -10.86
C ALA A 167 6.48 17.42 -11.69
N ASN A 168 7.12 17.19 -12.85
CA ASN A 168 6.85 16.02 -13.65
C ASN A 168 7.40 14.75 -13.01
N ASP A 169 6.70 13.67 -13.28
CA ASP A 169 6.95 12.33 -12.77
C ASP A 169 6.66 11.28 -13.85
N ASN A 170 7.20 10.07 -13.65
CA ASN A 170 6.87 8.93 -14.49
C ASN A 170 5.62 8.24 -13.95
N PHE A 171 4.52 8.39 -14.67
CA PHE A 171 3.28 7.68 -14.41
C PHE A 171 3.26 6.35 -15.16
N TYR A 172 3.33 5.26 -14.40
CA TYR A 172 3.21 3.90 -14.92
C TYR A 172 1.75 3.45 -14.88
N PHE A 173 1.25 2.95 -16.00
CA PHE A 173 -0.15 2.50 -16.13
C PHE A 173 -0.26 1.27 -17.04
N ASN A 174 -1.44 0.68 -17.06
CA ASN A 174 -1.79 -0.43 -17.95
C ASN A 174 -3.30 -0.42 -18.17
N ASP A 175 -3.73 -0.59 -19.42
CA ASP A 175 -5.14 -0.50 -19.80
C ASP A 175 -5.96 -1.76 -19.41
N GLU A 176 -5.31 -2.87 -19.07
CA GLU A 176 -5.97 -4.11 -18.61
C GLU A 176 -6.32 -4.10 -17.12
N ILE A 177 -5.87 -3.09 -16.38
CA ILE A 177 -6.19 -2.89 -14.98
C ILE A 177 -7.02 -1.63 -14.86
N THR A 178 -8.29 -1.79 -14.53
CA THR A 178 -9.14 -0.65 -14.17
C THR A 178 -8.55 0.02 -12.94
N TRP A 179 -8.14 1.29 -13.08
CA TRP A 179 -7.74 2.10 -11.95
C TRP A 179 -8.90 2.18 -10.97
N PHE A 180 -8.77 1.57 -9.78
CA PHE A 180 -9.91 1.41 -8.88
C PHE A 180 -10.20 2.70 -8.12
N TYR A 181 -9.17 3.25 -7.48
CA TYR A 181 -9.27 4.45 -6.68
C TYR A 181 -9.44 5.71 -7.54
N CYS A 182 -10.45 6.53 -7.28
CA CYS A 182 -10.85 7.71 -8.06
C CYS A 182 -11.49 7.46 -9.44
N PHE A 183 -11.61 6.22 -9.90
CA PHE A 183 -12.13 5.92 -11.26
C PHE A 183 -13.19 4.80 -11.30
N TYR A 184 -13.27 3.94 -10.26
CA TYR A 184 -14.31 2.93 -10.20
C TYR A 184 -15.67 3.57 -9.87
N LEU A 185 -16.58 3.60 -10.84
CA LEU A 185 -17.97 4.00 -10.66
C LEU A 185 -18.78 2.82 -10.12
N ILE A 186 -19.41 3.00 -8.96
CA ILE A 186 -20.26 1.99 -8.33
C ILE A 186 -21.59 1.92 -9.07
N LYS A 187 -21.96 0.73 -9.53
CA LYS A 187 -23.18 0.44 -10.29
C LYS A 187 -23.94 -0.72 -9.65
N ASN A 188 -25.18 -0.94 -10.08
CA ASN A 188 -26.01 -2.04 -9.56
C ASN A 188 -25.35 -3.41 -9.79
N ASP A 189 -24.69 -3.56 -10.94
CA ASP A 189 -23.97 -4.74 -11.39
C ASP A 189 -22.48 -4.74 -11.00
N SER A 190 -22.03 -3.82 -10.14
CA SER A 190 -20.66 -3.82 -9.63
C SER A 190 -20.30 -5.16 -8.98
N GLU A 191 -19.20 -5.74 -9.43
CA GLU A 191 -18.65 -6.98 -8.87
C GLU A 191 -18.07 -6.80 -7.46
N ILE A 192 -17.64 -5.58 -7.13
CA ILE A 192 -17.16 -5.21 -5.80
C ILE A 192 -18.35 -4.74 -4.97
N ARG A 193 -18.55 -5.38 -3.82
CA ARG A 193 -19.51 -4.96 -2.81
C ARG A 193 -18.82 -4.15 -1.72
N PHE A 194 -19.55 -3.24 -1.11
CA PHE A 194 -19.06 -2.34 -0.07
C PHE A 194 -19.80 -2.66 1.22
N LEU A 195 -19.14 -3.37 2.13
CA LEU A 195 -19.73 -3.79 3.39
C LEU A 195 -19.39 -2.79 4.49
N ASP A 196 -20.29 -2.61 5.46
CA ASP A 196 -19.92 -1.97 6.72
C ASP A 196 -19.10 -2.92 7.61
N TYR A 197 -18.60 -2.43 8.75
CA TYR A 197 -17.83 -3.24 9.70
C TYR A 197 -18.68 -4.25 10.50
N ASN A 198 -19.99 -4.35 10.23
CA ASN A 198 -20.87 -5.44 10.67
C ASN A 198 -21.16 -6.44 9.54
N LEU A 199 -20.44 -6.35 8.42
CA LEU A 199 -20.62 -7.15 7.20
C LEU A 199 -21.97 -6.97 6.50
N SER A 200 -22.68 -5.87 6.75
CA SER A 200 -23.90 -5.55 6.01
C SER A 200 -23.54 -4.88 4.69
N ASP A 201 -24.12 -5.36 3.58
CA ASP A 201 -23.91 -4.76 2.26
C ASP A 201 -24.55 -3.37 2.19
N LYS A 202 -23.73 -2.36 1.87
CA LYS A 202 -24.10 -0.95 1.70
C LYS A 202 -23.96 -0.48 0.25
N THR A 203 -23.66 -1.38 -0.69
CA THR A 203 -23.39 -1.04 -2.09
C THR A 203 -24.53 -0.22 -2.71
N GLU A 204 -25.78 -0.55 -2.38
CA GLU A 204 -26.94 0.14 -2.92
C GLU A 204 -26.94 1.65 -2.59
N ASN A 205 -26.49 2.03 -1.39
CA ASN A 205 -26.40 3.43 -0.97
C ASN A 205 -25.28 4.21 -1.68
N LEU A 206 -24.37 3.49 -2.34
CA LEU A 206 -23.18 4.04 -2.98
C LEU A 206 -23.29 4.06 -4.52
N ILE A 207 -24.38 3.53 -5.09
CA ILE A 207 -24.59 3.54 -6.54
C ILE A 207 -24.49 4.96 -7.09
N GLY A 208 -23.78 5.12 -8.21
CA GLY A 208 -23.53 6.40 -8.86
C GLY A 208 -22.36 7.19 -8.26
N GLN A 209 -21.77 6.73 -7.16
CA GLN A 209 -20.58 7.33 -6.58
C GLN A 209 -19.31 6.71 -7.17
N THR A 210 -18.29 7.53 -7.35
CA THR A 210 -16.93 7.07 -7.66
C THR A 210 -16.21 6.73 -6.36
N VAL A 211 -15.44 5.63 -6.37
CA VAL A 211 -14.68 5.20 -5.20
C VAL A 211 -13.59 6.21 -4.85
N PHE A 212 -13.79 6.94 -3.76
CA PHE A 212 -12.82 7.88 -3.19
C PHE A 212 -12.39 7.45 -1.77
N TRP A 213 -11.51 8.25 -1.16
CA TRP A 213 -10.93 7.96 0.15
C TRP A 213 -11.99 7.68 1.22
N SER A 214 -13.03 8.52 1.29
CA SER A 214 -14.14 8.36 2.23
C SER A 214 -14.79 6.98 2.14
N ILE A 215 -15.00 6.48 0.92
CA ILE A 215 -15.60 5.17 0.69
C ILE A 215 -14.64 4.06 1.14
N VAL A 216 -13.39 4.06 0.66
CA VAL A 216 -12.44 2.97 0.97
C VAL A 216 -12.03 2.95 2.44
N SER A 217 -12.07 4.08 3.15
CA SER A 217 -11.75 4.13 4.58
C SER A 217 -12.89 3.69 5.48
N GLU A 218 -14.14 3.84 5.03
CA GLU A 218 -15.34 3.57 5.83
C GLU A 218 -15.95 2.19 5.57
N HIS A 219 -15.54 1.52 4.49
CA HIS A 219 -16.13 0.25 4.05
C HIS A 219 -15.07 -0.84 3.87
N ILE A 220 -15.52 -2.09 4.00
CA ILE A 220 -14.80 -3.27 3.58
C ILE A 220 -15.15 -3.55 2.13
N LEU A 221 -14.15 -3.63 1.25
CA LEU A 221 -14.38 -4.04 -0.13
C LEU A 221 -14.46 -5.56 -0.16
N TYR A 222 -15.56 -6.10 -0.68
CA TYR A 222 -15.79 -7.53 -0.77
C TYR A 222 -15.92 -7.96 -2.23
N LYS A 223 -15.19 -9.02 -2.59
CA LYS A 223 -15.36 -9.70 -3.87
C LYS A 223 -15.54 -11.20 -3.66
N LYS A 224 -16.57 -11.76 -4.30
CA LYS A 224 -16.80 -13.20 -4.40
C LYS A 224 -16.53 -13.66 -5.81
N ASN A 225 -15.67 -14.66 -5.98
CA ASN A 225 -15.25 -15.20 -7.27
C ASN A 225 -15.57 -16.70 -7.34
N THR A 226 -16.63 -17.08 -8.07
CA THR A 226 -17.18 -18.45 -8.09
C THR A 226 -16.23 -19.54 -8.60
N ASP A 227 -15.19 -19.17 -9.35
CA ASP A 227 -14.31 -20.11 -10.06
C ASP A 227 -12.82 -19.93 -9.71
N LYS A 228 -12.56 -19.45 -8.49
CA LYS A 228 -11.20 -19.21 -7.97
C LYS A 228 -10.87 -20.17 -6.84
N ILE A 229 -9.63 -20.08 -6.36
CA ILE A 229 -9.12 -20.91 -5.27
C ILE A 229 -10.06 -20.79 -4.06
N PRO A 230 -10.54 -21.91 -3.48
CA PRO A 230 -11.62 -21.92 -2.49
C PRO A 230 -11.12 -21.51 -1.10
N LEU A 231 -10.48 -20.36 -1.01
CA LEU A 231 -10.01 -19.74 0.21
C LEU A 231 -10.76 -18.42 0.44
N LYS A 232 -10.98 -18.13 1.72
CA LYS A 232 -11.48 -16.86 2.24
C LYS A 232 -10.32 -16.07 2.82
N ILE A 233 -10.06 -14.91 2.25
CA ILE A 233 -8.86 -14.12 2.53
C ILE A 233 -9.24 -12.72 3.01
N ILE A 234 -8.56 -12.25 4.04
CA ILE A 234 -8.54 -10.83 4.40
C ILE A 234 -7.22 -10.21 3.93
N PHE A 235 -7.33 -9.07 3.27
CA PHE A 235 -6.25 -8.13 3.01
C PHE A 235 -6.42 -6.91 3.90
N PHE A 236 -5.58 -6.79 4.92
CA PHE A 236 -5.38 -5.50 5.59
C PHE A 236 -4.38 -4.70 4.76
N TYR A 237 -4.70 -3.46 4.41
CA TYR A 237 -3.83 -2.65 3.56
C TYR A 237 -3.87 -1.17 3.96
N ASP A 238 -2.82 -0.46 3.59
CA ASP A 238 -2.80 1.01 3.59
C ASP A 238 -2.79 1.57 2.16
N SER A 239 -2.62 2.89 2.00
CA SER A 239 -2.68 3.54 0.70
C SER A 239 -1.65 3.04 -0.34
N PHE A 240 -0.60 2.33 0.07
CA PHE A 240 0.42 1.82 -0.86
C PHE A 240 -0.14 0.76 -1.82
N LEU A 241 -1.15 0.01 -1.40
CA LEU A 241 -1.73 -1.04 -2.24
C LEU A 241 -2.77 -0.49 -3.23
N LEU A 242 -3.32 0.72 -3.01
CA LEU A 242 -4.47 1.27 -3.74
C LEU A 242 -4.34 1.22 -5.27
N ALA A 243 -3.18 1.61 -5.81
CA ALA A 243 -2.93 1.63 -7.25
C ALA A 243 -2.90 0.21 -7.87
N SER A 244 -2.75 -0.83 -7.05
CA SER A 244 -2.60 -2.22 -7.47
C SER A 244 -3.66 -3.16 -6.92
N LEU A 245 -4.60 -2.67 -6.11
CA LEU A 245 -5.71 -3.43 -5.53
C LEU A 245 -6.39 -4.39 -6.51
N PRO A 246 -6.69 -4.00 -7.77
CA PRO A 246 -7.34 -4.88 -8.72
C PRO A 246 -6.56 -6.14 -9.09
N LEU A 247 -5.23 -6.15 -8.92
CA LEU A 247 -4.42 -7.36 -9.11
C LEU A 247 -4.77 -8.47 -8.13
N TYR A 248 -5.33 -8.11 -6.97
CA TYR A 248 -5.62 -9.02 -5.87
C TYR A 248 -7.09 -9.46 -5.84
N PHE A 249 -7.99 -8.71 -6.49
CA PHE A 249 -9.44 -8.94 -6.44
C PHE A 249 -9.85 -10.35 -6.87
N ASP A 250 -9.18 -10.91 -7.87
CA ASP A 250 -9.59 -12.16 -8.54
C ASP A 250 -8.73 -13.39 -8.18
N LEU A 251 -7.95 -13.31 -7.10
CA LEU A 251 -7.04 -14.39 -6.72
C LEU A 251 -7.74 -15.57 -6.02
N PHE A 252 -8.70 -15.26 -5.15
CA PHE A 252 -9.35 -16.23 -4.27
C PHE A 252 -10.88 -16.15 -4.36
N ASN A 253 -11.57 -17.18 -3.88
CA ASN A 253 -13.02 -17.28 -3.93
C ASN A 253 -13.70 -16.18 -3.11
N GLU A 254 -13.18 -15.84 -1.93
CA GLU A 254 -13.71 -14.75 -1.12
C GLU A 254 -12.60 -13.83 -0.66
N CYS A 255 -12.63 -12.57 -1.09
CA CYS A 255 -11.63 -11.57 -0.76
C CYS A 255 -12.28 -10.39 -0.02
N TYR A 256 -11.72 -10.03 1.14
CA TYR A 256 -12.10 -8.87 1.94
C TYR A 256 -10.91 -7.91 2.01
N PHE A 257 -11.04 -6.72 1.43
CA PHE A 257 -10.01 -5.68 1.48
C PHE A 257 -10.42 -4.61 2.48
N ILE A 258 -9.57 -4.40 3.48
CA ILE A 258 -9.85 -3.55 4.62
C ILE A 258 -8.73 -2.53 4.74
N LYS A 259 -9.05 -1.27 4.47
CA LYS A 259 -8.12 -0.15 4.64
C LYS A 259 -7.98 0.15 6.13
N ASN A 260 -7.21 -0.69 6.82
CA ASN A 260 -6.95 -0.57 8.24
C ASN A 260 -5.72 -1.40 8.62
N ILE A 261 -5.28 -1.18 9.86
CA ILE A 261 -4.33 -2.04 10.53
C ILE A 261 -4.98 -3.39 10.87
N TYR A 262 -4.15 -4.43 11.07
CA TYR A 262 -4.58 -5.72 11.62
C TYR A 262 -5.58 -5.56 12.78
N SER A 263 -6.69 -6.31 12.73
CA SER A 263 -7.76 -6.31 13.74
C SER A 263 -8.29 -7.71 14.02
N ASN A 264 -8.18 -8.17 15.27
CA ASN A 264 -8.74 -9.45 15.70
C ASN A 264 -10.27 -9.48 15.62
N ASP A 265 -10.95 -8.37 15.92
CA ASP A 265 -12.41 -8.33 15.93
C ASP A 265 -12.97 -8.62 14.53
N ILE A 266 -12.34 -8.02 13.52
CA ILE A 266 -12.68 -8.23 12.12
C ILE A 266 -12.35 -9.67 11.69
N ILE A 267 -11.18 -10.20 12.07
CA ILE A 267 -10.79 -11.59 11.78
C ILE A 267 -11.78 -12.57 12.41
N ASN A 268 -12.18 -12.34 13.66
CA ASN A 268 -13.15 -13.17 14.37
C ASN A 268 -14.55 -13.11 13.75
N LEU A 269 -14.91 -11.95 13.19
CA LEU A 269 -16.18 -11.73 12.51
C LEU A 269 -16.23 -12.44 11.15
N ILE A 270 -15.19 -12.28 10.32
CA ILE A 270 -15.14 -12.83 8.95
C ILE A 270 -14.75 -14.31 8.91
N LYS A 271 -13.88 -14.74 9.86
CA LYS A 271 -13.28 -16.07 9.97
C LYS A 271 -12.57 -16.49 8.67
N PRO A 272 -11.49 -15.80 8.27
CA PRO A 272 -10.73 -16.13 7.07
C PRO A 272 -9.85 -17.36 7.27
N ASP A 273 -9.43 -17.97 6.17
CA ASP A 273 -8.39 -19.01 6.16
C ASP A 273 -7.00 -18.39 6.35
N PHE A 274 -6.76 -17.24 5.71
CA PHE A 274 -5.50 -16.49 5.79
C PHE A 274 -5.73 -14.97 5.84
N VAL A 275 -4.77 -14.29 6.45
CA VAL A 275 -4.69 -12.83 6.52
C VAL A 275 -3.39 -12.39 5.86
N PHE A 276 -3.48 -11.45 4.93
CA PHE A 276 -2.33 -10.75 4.37
C PHE A 276 -2.40 -9.29 4.80
N GLU A 277 -1.34 -8.79 5.44
CA GLU A 277 -1.21 -7.38 5.79
C GLU A 277 -0.17 -6.71 4.91
N PHE A 278 -0.56 -5.66 4.21
CA PHE A 278 0.32 -4.80 3.41
C PHE A 278 0.42 -3.44 4.10
N ARG A 279 1.65 -3.04 4.47
CA ARG A 279 1.84 -1.81 5.24
C ARG A 279 3.18 -1.15 4.94
N ILE A 280 3.22 0.18 4.93
CA ILE A 280 4.45 0.97 4.94
C ILE A 280 5.15 0.94 6.31
N GLU A 281 6.46 0.82 6.31
CA GLU A 281 7.28 0.72 7.51
C GLU A 281 7.02 1.84 8.53
N ARG A 282 6.85 3.09 8.09
CA ARG A 282 6.47 4.18 8.99
C ARG A 282 5.17 3.97 9.75
N PHE A 283 4.33 2.97 9.47
CA PHE A 283 3.15 2.64 10.27
C PHE A 283 3.36 1.44 11.21
N LEU A 284 4.60 0.99 11.43
CA LEU A 284 4.92 -0.08 12.38
C LEU A 284 5.10 0.39 13.83
N HIS A 285 5.15 1.70 14.09
CA HIS A 285 5.35 2.23 15.44
C HIS A 285 4.07 2.19 16.29
#